data_AF-A0A7W0BY99-F1
#
_entry.id   AF-A0A7W0BY99-F1
#
_cell.length_a   1.000
_cell.length_b   1.000
_cell.length_c   1.000
_cell.angle_alpha   90.00
_cell.angle_beta   90.00
_cell.angle_gamma   90.00
#
_symmetry.space_group_name_H-M   'P 1'
#
loop_
_entity.id
_entity.type
_entity.pdbx_description
1 polymer ?
#
loop_
_entity_poly.entity_id
_entity_poly.type
_entity_poly.pdbx_seq_one_letter_code
_entity_poly.pdbx_strand_id
1 'polypeptide(L)'
;MTYQALYRVFRPQCFSDVVGQEHVTKTLQNALLQQKISHAYLFSGPRGTGKTSAAKIFAKAVNCEKAPTAEPCNECPTCIGITNGSIPDVLEIDAASNNGVDEIRDIREKVKFAPSSVRYKVYIIDEVHMLSIGAFNALLKTLEEPPRHAIFILATTEPHKIPLTIISRCQRFDFRSIQPQAIVSRLKQVVDKQNIRASDQALFTIARAADGGMRDALSLLDQAISFSDEEILLEDVLSITGSVSQLALARLIHSIYEKDVSGALLSLEELMNQGKDPNRLVEDLIFYYRDMLLYKTAPHLEEVIERVVIDEDFKRLAELIPVSAIYEAIEALNKSQQEMKWTNHPRIFLEVALVKLCHQEHAHLSHQSVELQPLVEKIAKLEAEINRLKENGTLIKAQEATSQPKRVQKVTRSGYKTPVGRIYEILKQATHQDLSLVKSHWAEMLEILKKQNKVSHAALLQESEPVAASPNAFILKFKYEIHCKMAAENNNHVKDNLEAILFDLTNKRFEMVAVPDEEWGKIREEFIREKGVHREKEEAQEDPLIAEAKKLFGENLVEIVE
;
A
#
# COMPACT_ATOMS: atom_id res chain seq x y z
N MET A 1 -27.78 19.37 32.24
CA MET A 1 -27.49 18.01 31.71
C MET A 1 -26.02 17.96 31.37
N THR A 2 -25.33 16.87 31.70
CA THR A 2 -23.91 16.68 31.35
C THR A 2 -23.78 16.72 29.83
N TYR A 3 -22.93 17.61 29.31
CA TYR A 3 -22.67 17.72 27.87
C TYR A 3 -22.25 16.35 27.32
N GLN A 4 -22.93 15.87 26.28
CA GLN A 4 -22.57 14.65 25.57
C GLN A 4 -22.13 15.00 24.16
N ALA A 5 -20.92 14.57 23.80
CA ALA A 5 -20.36 14.82 22.48
C ALA A 5 -21.28 14.30 21.36
N LEU A 6 -21.41 15.08 20.28
CA LEU A 6 -22.32 14.78 19.17
C LEU A 6 -22.15 13.38 18.57
N TYR A 7 -20.91 12.89 18.44
CA TYR A 7 -20.64 11.57 17.87
C TYR A 7 -21.24 10.40 18.69
N ARG A 8 -21.53 10.63 19.99
CA ARG A 8 -22.22 9.65 20.84
C ARG A 8 -23.73 9.76 20.70
N VAL A 9 -24.25 10.99 20.76
CA VAL A 9 -25.70 11.28 20.68
C VAL A 9 -26.26 10.87 19.32
N PHE A 10 -25.54 11.17 18.24
CA PHE A 10 -25.97 10.88 16.87
C PHE A 10 -25.43 9.54 16.33
N ARG A 11 -24.98 8.65 17.22
CA ARG A 11 -24.56 7.30 16.83
C ARG A 11 -25.75 6.57 16.19
N PRO A 12 -25.63 6.04 14.95
CA PRO A 12 -26.70 5.35 14.25
C PRO A 12 -27.38 4.27 15.09
N GLN A 13 -28.73 4.25 15.10
CA GLN A 13 -29.51 3.26 15.84
C GLN A 13 -30.16 2.23 14.91
N CYS A 14 -30.37 2.57 13.66
CA CYS A 14 -30.85 1.68 12.59
C CYS A 14 -29.83 1.60 11.45
N PHE A 15 -29.90 0.58 10.60
CA PHE A 15 -29.04 0.50 9.41
C PHE A 15 -29.34 1.63 8.43
N SER A 16 -30.60 2.09 8.36
CA SER A 16 -31.00 3.28 7.62
C SER A 16 -30.25 4.56 8.00
N ASP A 17 -29.74 4.66 9.23
CA ASP A 17 -29.00 5.82 9.72
C ASP A 17 -27.50 5.75 9.38
N VAL A 18 -27.01 4.62 8.86
CA VAL A 18 -25.61 4.42 8.50
C VAL A 18 -25.36 5.02 7.11
N VAL A 19 -24.56 6.08 7.06
CA VAL A 19 -24.35 6.88 5.85
C VAL A 19 -23.30 6.26 4.94
N GLY A 20 -23.60 6.13 3.65
CA GLY A 20 -22.64 5.77 2.58
C GLY A 20 -22.20 4.30 2.57
N GLN A 21 -22.96 3.41 3.21
CA GLN A 21 -22.66 1.97 3.30
C GLN A 21 -23.86 1.11 2.86
N GLU A 22 -24.56 1.51 1.80
CA GLU A 22 -25.79 0.84 1.34
C GLU A 22 -25.54 -0.63 0.98
N HIS A 23 -24.36 -0.96 0.44
CA HIS A 23 -24.01 -2.34 0.07
C HIS A 23 -23.86 -3.26 1.29
N VAL A 24 -23.29 -2.76 2.39
CA VAL A 24 -23.14 -3.52 3.64
C VAL A 24 -24.47 -3.65 4.36
N THR A 25 -25.14 -2.52 4.59
CA THR A 25 -26.40 -2.45 5.35
C THR A 25 -27.48 -3.31 4.71
N LYS A 26 -27.68 -3.21 3.38
CA LYS A 26 -28.65 -4.02 2.65
C LYS A 26 -28.35 -5.52 2.71
N THR A 27 -27.08 -5.89 2.64
CA THR A 27 -26.68 -7.31 2.73
C THR A 27 -26.93 -7.87 4.12
N LEU A 28 -26.64 -7.11 5.18
CA LEU A 28 -26.93 -7.49 6.56
C LEU A 28 -28.44 -7.59 6.82
N GLN A 29 -29.23 -6.60 6.35
CA GLN A 29 -30.70 -6.62 6.43
C GLN A 29 -31.28 -7.87 5.75
N ASN A 30 -30.79 -8.21 4.56
CA ASN A 30 -31.23 -9.40 3.84
C ASN A 30 -30.86 -10.70 4.59
N ALA A 31 -29.67 -10.77 5.18
CA ALA A 31 -29.25 -11.93 5.98
C ALA A 31 -30.15 -12.13 7.21
N LEU A 32 -30.56 -11.03 7.86
CA LEU A 32 -31.48 -11.06 9.01
C LEU A 32 -32.89 -11.56 8.60
N LEU A 33 -33.45 -11.02 7.51
CA LEU A 33 -34.77 -11.42 7.01
C LEU A 33 -34.80 -12.88 6.55
N GLN A 34 -33.73 -13.34 5.88
CA GLN A 34 -33.60 -14.72 5.41
C GLN A 34 -33.14 -15.69 6.52
N GLN A 35 -32.87 -15.19 7.73
CA GLN A 35 -32.29 -15.95 8.85
C GLN A 35 -30.99 -16.70 8.49
N LYS A 36 -30.23 -16.18 7.53
CA LYS A 36 -28.93 -16.71 7.10
C LYS A 36 -27.80 -16.04 7.88
N ILE A 37 -27.82 -16.22 9.19
CA ILE A 37 -26.86 -15.60 10.10
C ILE A 37 -25.60 -16.49 10.16
N SER A 38 -24.44 -15.93 9.78
CA SER A 38 -23.12 -16.53 10.00
C SER A 38 -22.72 -16.46 11.48
N HIS A 39 -21.85 -17.38 11.89
CA HIS A 39 -21.25 -17.40 13.23
C HIS A 39 -20.16 -16.32 13.39
N ALA A 40 -19.57 -15.84 12.28
CA ALA A 40 -18.50 -14.86 12.31
C ALA A 40 -18.56 -13.85 11.14
N TYR A 41 -18.34 -12.58 11.48
CA TYR A 41 -18.33 -11.44 10.57
C TYR A 41 -17.03 -10.66 10.75
N LEU A 42 -16.42 -10.22 9.64
CA LEU A 42 -15.26 -9.33 9.63
C LEU A 42 -15.64 -8.02 8.96
N PHE A 43 -15.75 -6.95 9.74
CA PHE A 43 -16.02 -5.60 9.29
C PHE A 43 -14.69 -4.86 9.12
N SER A 44 -14.31 -4.61 7.88
CA SER A 44 -13.04 -3.95 7.55
C SER A 44 -13.28 -2.59 6.90
N GLY A 45 -12.43 -1.61 7.17
CA GLY A 45 -12.47 -0.32 6.47
C GLY A 45 -11.92 0.82 7.32
N PRO A 46 -11.76 2.02 6.74
CA PRO A 46 -11.21 3.18 7.44
C PRO A 46 -11.92 3.52 8.75
N ARG A 47 -11.25 4.25 9.64
CA ARG A 47 -11.84 4.72 10.90
C ARG A 47 -13.05 5.61 10.63
N GLY A 48 -14.02 5.62 11.53
CA GLY A 48 -15.18 6.53 11.44
C GLY A 48 -16.24 6.16 10.39
N THR A 49 -16.06 5.09 9.59
CA THR A 49 -17.01 4.62 8.56
C THR A 49 -18.24 3.88 9.08
N GLY A 50 -18.33 3.65 10.41
CA GLY A 50 -19.51 3.06 11.05
C GLY A 50 -19.44 1.57 11.39
N LYS A 51 -18.27 0.91 11.27
CA LYS A 51 -18.08 -0.53 11.56
C LYS A 51 -18.70 -0.98 12.89
N THR A 52 -18.26 -0.40 14.01
CA THR A 52 -18.73 -0.76 15.37
C THR A 52 -20.21 -0.39 15.57
N SER A 53 -20.68 0.69 14.94
CA SER A 53 -22.10 1.08 14.99
C SER A 53 -22.97 0.06 14.24
N ALA A 54 -22.57 -0.36 13.04
CA ALA A 54 -23.25 -1.41 12.29
C ALA A 54 -23.23 -2.76 13.05
N ALA A 55 -22.13 -3.08 13.73
CA ALA A 55 -22.04 -4.28 14.57
C ALA A 55 -23.07 -4.26 15.71
N LYS A 56 -23.23 -3.12 16.39
CA LYS A 56 -24.26 -2.94 17.43
C LYS A 56 -25.67 -3.00 16.86
N ILE A 57 -25.93 -2.36 15.72
CA ILE A 57 -27.24 -2.43 15.05
C ILE A 57 -27.58 -3.89 14.70
N PHE A 58 -26.62 -4.63 14.16
CA PHE A 58 -26.78 -6.05 13.86
C PHE A 58 -27.07 -6.89 15.12
N ALA A 59 -26.32 -6.66 16.21
CA ALA A 59 -26.54 -7.31 17.50
C ALA A 59 -27.93 -7.01 18.07
N LYS A 60 -28.44 -5.79 17.89
CA LYS A 60 -29.82 -5.42 18.26
C LYS A 60 -30.85 -6.12 17.38
N ALA A 61 -30.65 -6.15 16.07
CA ALA A 61 -31.63 -6.70 15.13
C ALA A 61 -31.78 -8.22 15.29
N VAL A 62 -30.66 -8.94 15.47
CA VAL A 62 -30.66 -10.40 15.65
C VAL A 62 -31.31 -10.84 16.98
N ASN A 63 -31.20 -10.01 18.01
CA ASN A 63 -31.78 -10.25 19.34
C ASN A 63 -33.10 -9.53 19.58
N CYS A 64 -33.62 -8.79 18.60
CA CYS A 64 -34.87 -8.05 18.75
C CYS A 64 -36.04 -9.00 19.01
N GLU A 65 -36.98 -8.62 19.87
CA GLU A 65 -38.18 -9.43 20.14
C GLU A 65 -39.04 -9.61 18.88
N LYS A 66 -39.06 -8.60 18.00
CA LYS A 66 -39.74 -8.63 16.70
C LYS A 66 -38.97 -9.38 15.60
N ALA A 67 -37.85 -10.06 15.91
CA ALA A 67 -37.07 -10.79 14.90
C ALA A 67 -37.80 -12.04 14.37
N PRO A 68 -37.71 -12.36 13.07
CA PRO A 68 -36.80 -11.77 12.07
C PRO A 68 -37.24 -10.39 11.57
N THR A 69 -36.33 -9.42 11.60
CA THR A 69 -36.56 -8.04 11.16
C THR A 69 -35.32 -7.52 10.45
N ALA A 70 -35.50 -6.66 9.44
CA ALA A 70 -34.39 -5.97 8.79
C ALA A 70 -33.77 -4.91 9.72
N GLU A 71 -34.58 -4.28 10.57
CA GLU A 71 -34.18 -3.18 11.44
C GLU A 71 -34.57 -3.47 12.89
N PRO A 72 -33.72 -3.09 13.87
CA PRO A 72 -34.09 -3.21 15.29
C PRO A 72 -35.23 -2.23 15.62
N CYS A 73 -36.15 -2.64 16.48
CA CYS A 73 -37.27 -1.77 16.84
C CYS A 73 -36.89 -0.60 17.76
N ASN A 74 -35.75 -0.70 18.46
CA ASN A 74 -35.26 0.30 19.44
C ASN A 74 -36.20 0.63 20.61
N GLU A 75 -37.33 -0.08 20.74
CA GLU A 75 -38.33 0.13 21.79
C GLU A 75 -38.43 -1.05 22.77
N CYS A 76 -38.04 -2.27 22.35
CA CYS A 76 -38.13 -3.44 23.23
C CYS A 76 -37.02 -3.44 24.30
N PRO A 77 -37.24 -4.10 25.46
CA PRO A 77 -36.26 -4.20 26.53
C PRO A 77 -34.88 -4.66 26.06
N THR A 78 -34.83 -5.63 25.13
CA THR A 78 -33.58 -6.11 24.55
C THR A 78 -32.86 -5.04 23.73
N CYS A 79 -33.55 -4.33 22.85
CA CYS A 79 -32.91 -3.28 22.03
C CYS A 79 -32.41 -2.12 22.89
N ILE A 80 -33.20 -1.69 23.88
CA ILE A 80 -32.81 -0.63 24.82
C ILE A 80 -31.61 -1.08 25.67
N GLY A 81 -31.66 -2.32 26.18
CA GLY A 81 -30.61 -2.93 26.99
C GLY A 81 -29.28 -3.14 26.25
N ILE A 82 -29.32 -3.40 24.94
CA ILE A 82 -28.10 -3.47 24.12
C ILE A 82 -27.54 -2.06 23.88
N THR A 83 -28.40 -1.07 23.66
CA THR A 83 -27.98 0.32 23.43
C THR A 83 -27.30 0.93 24.66
N ASN A 84 -27.81 0.66 25.87
CA ASN A 84 -27.23 1.17 27.12
C ASN A 84 -26.15 0.24 27.74
N GLY A 85 -25.92 -0.94 27.15
CA GLY A 85 -24.90 -1.90 27.61
C GLY A 85 -25.31 -2.75 28.81
N SER A 86 -26.59 -2.82 29.17
CA SER A 86 -27.07 -3.62 30.31
C SER A 86 -27.23 -5.11 30.00
N ILE A 87 -27.21 -5.52 28.72
CA ILE A 87 -27.34 -6.93 28.32
C ILE A 87 -25.97 -7.63 28.36
N PRO A 88 -25.75 -8.59 29.29
CA PRO A 88 -24.44 -9.23 29.46
C PRO A 88 -24.10 -10.18 28.31
N ASP A 89 -25.08 -10.59 27.50
CA ASP A 89 -24.88 -11.48 26.35
C ASP A 89 -24.41 -10.75 25.08
N VAL A 90 -24.36 -9.41 25.09
CA VAL A 90 -23.76 -8.61 24.00
C VAL A 90 -22.54 -7.90 24.57
N LEU A 91 -21.35 -8.43 24.28
CA LEU A 91 -20.09 -7.89 24.77
C LEU A 91 -19.38 -7.10 23.68
N GLU A 92 -19.09 -5.83 23.95
CA GLU A 92 -18.17 -5.01 23.15
C GLU A 92 -16.80 -4.99 23.83
N ILE A 93 -15.76 -5.40 23.11
CA ILE A 93 -14.40 -5.54 23.61
C ILE A 93 -13.49 -4.75 22.70
N ASP A 94 -12.78 -3.78 23.27
CA ASP A 94 -11.73 -3.08 22.56
C ASP A 94 -10.44 -3.90 22.67
N ALA A 95 -9.97 -4.42 21.54
CA ALA A 95 -8.74 -5.22 21.48
C ALA A 95 -7.49 -4.37 21.75
N ALA A 96 -7.55 -3.04 21.62
CA ALA A 96 -6.42 -2.18 21.97
C ALA A 96 -6.12 -2.20 23.48
N SER A 97 -7.17 -2.31 24.32
CA SER A 97 -7.02 -2.41 25.78
C SER A 97 -7.01 -3.85 26.30
N ASN A 98 -7.50 -4.81 25.52
CA ASN A 98 -7.61 -6.23 25.89
C ASN A 98 -6.88 -7.12 24.88
N ASN A 99 -5.60 -6.86 24.65
CA ASN A 99 -4.79 -7.54 23.61
C ASN A 99 -4.18 -8.88 24.06
N GLY A 100 -4.29 -9.19 25.35
CA GLY A 100 -3.69 -10.37 25.97
C GLY A 100 -4.38 -11.67 25.58
N VAL A 101 -3.66 -12.77 25.80
CA VAL A 101 -4.15 -14.13 25.49
C VAL A 101 -5.18 -14.57 26.53
N ASP A 102 -5.06 -14.12 27.77
CA ASP A 102 -5.89 -14.58 28.87
C ASP A 102 -7.30 -13.99 28.79
N GLU A 103 -7.47 -12.73 28.37
CA GLU A 103 -8.78 -12.13 28.13
C GLU A 103 -9.56 -12.88 27.04
N ILE A 104 -8.88 -13.29 25.96
CA ILE A 104 -9.51 -14.08 24.90
C ILE A 104 -9.82 -15.51 25.35
N ARG A 105 -9.01 -16.09 26.25
CA ARG A 105 -9.32 -17.40 26.85
C ARG A 105 -10.57 -17.33 27.72
N ASP A 106 -10.73 -16.28 28.51
CA ASP A 106 -11.93 -16.06 29.32
C ASP A 106 -13.18 -15.94 28.43
N ILE A 107 -13.08 -15.25 27.30
CA ILE A 107 -14.16 -15.18 26.31
C ILE A 107 -14.49 -16.58 25.81
N ARG A 108 -13.48 -17.35 25.38
CA ARG A 108 -13.67 -18.71 24.85
C ARG A 108 -14.36 -19.63 25.87
N GLU A 109 -14.05 -19.50 27.15
CA GLU A 109 -14.75 -20.25 28.20
C GLU A 109 -16.20 -19.82 28.34
N LYS A 110 -16.45 -18.50 28.36
CA LYS A 110 -17.80 -17.91 28.47
C LYS A 110 -18.67 -18.19 27.25
N VAL A 111 -18.10 -18.38 26.06
CA VAL A 111 -18.81 -18.66 24.80
C VAL A 111 -19.54 -20.01 24.84
N LYS A 112 -19.01 -20.99 25.59
CA LYS A 112 -19.59 -22.33 25.69
C LYS A 112 -20.96 -22.36 26.35
N PHE A 113 -21.24 -21.39 27.21
CA PHE A 113 -22.52 -21.29 27.91
C PHE A 113 -23.58 -20.63 27.04
N ALA A 114 -24.81 -21.13 27.12
CA ALA A 114 -25.98 -20.56 26.44
C ALA A 114 -26.26 -19.12 26.92
N PRO A 115 -26.85 -18.27 26.07
CA PRO A 115 -27.22 -16.90 26.45
C PRO A 115 -28.30 -16.91 27.54
N SER A 116 -28.26 -15.92 28.42
CA SER A 116 -29.16 -15.83 29.58
C SER A 116 -30.45 -15.06 29.28
N SER A 117 -30.36 -13.98 28.50
CA SER A 117 -31.47 -13.03 28.31
C SER A 117 -31.87 -12.81 26.86
N VAL A 118 -31.10 -13.32 25.90
CA VAL A 118 -31.30 -13.08 24.46
C VAL A 118 -31.11 -14.36 23.64
N ARG A 119 -31.47 -14.33 22.35
CA ARG A 119 -31.39 -15.51 21.47
C ARG A 119 -29.96 -15.86 21.09
N TYR A 120 -29.13 -14.85 20.85
CA TYR A 120 -27.75 -14.98 20.42
C TYR A 120 -26.81 -14.20 21.33
N LYS A 121 -25.72 -14.85 21.71
CA LYS A 121 -24.60 -14.22 22.42
C LYS A 121 -23.66 -13.59 21.41
N VAL A 122 -23.54 -12.27 21.42
CA VAL A 122 -22.82 -11.51 20.40
C VAL A 122 -21.53 -10.93 20.99
N TYR A 123 -20.40 -11.23 20.37
CA TYR A 123 -19.09 -10.69 20.72
C TYR A 123 -18.63 -9.73 19.65
N ILE A 124 -18.59 -8.44 19.98
CA ILE A 124 -18.07 -7.38 19.11
C ILE A 124 -16.65 -7.09 19.56
N ILE A 125 -15.66 -7.43 18.74
CA ILE A 125 -14.24 -7.18 19.01
C ILE A 125 -13.79 -6.04 18.10
N ASP A 126 -13.64 -4.85 18.66
CA ASP A 126 -13.18 -3.67 17.93
C ASP A 126 -11.65 -3.61 17.87
N GLU A 127 -11.13 -3.01 16.80
CA GLU A 127 -9.70 -2.95 16.47
C GLU A 127 -8.96 -4.30 16.64
N VAL A 128 -9.56 -5.39 16.15
CA VAL A 128 -9.08 -6.78 16.32
C VAL A 128 -7.64 -7.00 15.84
N HIS A 129 -7.10 -6.14 14.97
CA HIS A 129 -5.71 -6.19 14.53
C HIS A 129 -4.70 -5.91 15.66
N MET A 130 -5.15 -5.35 16.78
CA MET A 130 -4.35 -5.10 17.97
C MET A 130 -4.18 -6.36 18.85
N LEU A 131 -4.90 -7.44 18.57
CA LEU A 131 -4.74 -8.70 19.30
C LEU A 131 -3.35 -9.32 19.08
N SER A 132 -2.79 -9.87 20.14
CA SER A 132 -1.56 -10.66 20.04
C SER A 132 -1.78 -11.95 19.23
N ILE A 133 -0.71 -12.50 18.65
CA ILE A 133 -0.76 -13.76 17.88
C ILE A 133 -1.31 -14.91 18.73
N GLY A 134 -0.94 -14.97 20.02
CA GLY A 134 -1.45 -15.97 20.95
C GLY A 134 -2.97 -15.84 21.16
N ALA A 135 -3.48 -14.61 21.18
CA ALA A 135 -4.91 -14.32 21.32
C ALA A 135 -5.70 -14.73 20.07
N PHE A 136 -5.17 -14.46 18.86
CA PHE A 136 -5.75 -14.99 17.62
C PHE A 136 -5.84 -16.52 17.61
N ASN A 137 -4.78 -17.21 18.05
CA ASN A 137 -4.76 -18.67 18.14
C ASN A 137 -5.77 -19.21 19.16
N ALA A 138 -6.00 -18.49 20.25
CA ALA A 138 -7.03 -18.85 21.21
C ALA A 138 -8.44 -18.72 20.62
N LEU A 139 -8.66 -17.72 19.77
CA LEU A 139 -9.94 -17.49 19.08
C LEU A 139 -10.21 -18.51 17.97
N LEU A 140 -9.18 -18.98 17.26
CA LEU A 140 -9.29 -19.91 16.12
C LEU A 140 -10.14 -21.14 16.43
N LYS A 141 -9.89 -21.81 17.57
CA LYS A 141 -10.66 -23.00 17.97
C LYS A 141 -12.16 -22.72 18.08
N THR A 142 -12.52 -21.52 18.54
CA THR A 142 -13.90 -21.10 18.73
C THR A 142 -14.57 -20.71 17.42
N LEU A 143 -13.80 -20.17 16.46
CA LEU A 143 -14.28 -19.84 15.13
C LEU A 143 -14.42 -21.08 14.23
N GLU A 144 -13.63 -22.13 14.48
CA GLU A 144 -13.73 -23.41 13.78
C GLU A 144 -14.94 -24.23 14.20
N GLU A 145 -15.19 -24.29 15.51
CA GLU A 145 -16.30 -25.05 16.10
C GLU A 145 -17.21 -24.13 16.95
N PRO A 146 -17.89 -23.15 16.32
CA PRO A 146 -18.68 -22.17 17.03
C PRO A 146 -19.96 -22.80 17.60
N PRO A 147 -20.34 -22.47 18.85
CA PRO A 147 -21.68 -22.79 19.34
C PRO A 147 -22.76 -22.11 18.49
N ARG A 148 -23.90 -22.80 18.28
CA ARG A 148 -24.99 -22.30 17.42
C ARG A 148 -25.58 -20.96 17.88
N HIS A 149 -25.45 -20.62 19.16
CA HIS A 149 -25.94 -19.37 19.74
C HIS A 149 -24.91 -18.23 19.74
N ALA A 150 -23.65 -18.49 19.35
CA ALA A 150 -22.59 -17.50 19.40
C ALA A 150 -22.38 -16.80 18.05
N ILE A 151 -22.25 -15.47 18.08
CA ILE A 151 -21.94 -14.64 16.91
C ILE A 151 -20.73 -13.78 17.24
N PHE A 152 -19.70 -13.85 16.40
CA PHE A 152 -18.53 -12.98 16.48
C PHE A 152 -18.58 -11.90 15.40
N ILE A 153 -18.35 -10.65 15.79
CA ILE A 153 -18.20 -9.52 14.88
C ILE A 153 -16.85 -8.87 15.16
N LEU A 154 -15.92 -9.07 14.23
CA LEU A 154 -14.57 -8.55 14.31
C LEU A 154 -14.51 -7.26 13.49
N ALA A 155 -14.13 -6.14 14.09
CA ALA A 155 -13.95 -4.88 13.39
C ALA A 155 -12.46 -4.51 13.31
N THR A 156 -12.01 -4.03 12.15
CA THR A 156 -10.61 -3.61 11.95
C THR A 156 -10.47 -2.47 10.95
N THR A 157 -9.54 -1.56 11.22
CA THR A 157 -9.04 -0.60 10.23
C THR A 157 -7.95 -1.19 9.33
N GLU A 158 -7.25 -2.22 9.78
CA GLU A 158 -6.09 -2.82 9.11
C GLU A 158 -6.32 -4.32 8.84
N PRO A 159 -7.04 -4.69 7.75
CA PRO A 159 -7.34 -6.10 7.46
C PRO A 159 -6.08 -6.94 7.15
N HIS A 160 -5.02 -6.30 6.64
CA HIS A 160 -3.78 -6.97 6.26
C HIS A 160 -2.97 -7.49 7.46
N LYS A 161 -3.21 -6.96 8.66
CA LYS A 161 -2.62 -7.46 9.92
C LYS A 161 -3.35 -8.67 10.48
N ILE A 162 -4.53 -9.00 9.95
CA ILE A 162 -5.33 -10.13 10.42
C ILE A 162 -4.83 -11.42 9.73
N PRO A 163 -4.57 -12.51 10.48
CA PRO A 163 -4.19 -13.79 9.88
C PRO A 163 -5.24 -14.28 8.87
N LEU A 164 -4.77 -14.77 7.71
CA LEU A 164 -5.65 -15.35 6.68
C LEU A 164 -6.53 -16.49 7.20
N THR A 165 -6.06 -17.21 8.23
CA THR A 165 -6.81 -18.28 8.91
C THR A 165 -8.07 -17.77 9.60
N ILE A 166 -8.08 -16.53 10.08
CA ILE A 166 -9.28 -15.89 10.66
C ILE A 166 -10.18 -15.37 9.54
N ILE A 167 -9.59 -14.70 8.55
CA ILE A 167 -10.34 -14.11 7.42
C ILE A 167 -11.14 -15.19 6.68
N SER A 168 -10.56 -16.37 6.45
CA SER A 168 -11.24 -17.46 5.73
C SER A 168 -12.45 -18.06 6.45
N ARG A 169 -12.56 -17.83 7.77
CA ARG A 169 -13.68 -18.31 8.61
C ARG A 169 -14.72 -17.23 8.89
N CYS A 170 -14.49 -16.00 8.43
CA CYS A 170 -15.39 -14.88 8.64
C CYS A 170 -16.08 -14.46 7.33
N GLN A 171 -17.34 -14.05 7.42
CA GLN A 171 -17.97 -13.33 6.32
C GLN A 171 -17.46 -11.89 6.31
N ARG A 172 -16.71 -11.51 5.27
CA ARG A 172 -16.08 -10.19 5.17
C ARG A 172 -17.03 -9.14 4.59
N PHE A 173 -17.06 -7.98 5.23
CA PHE A 173 -17.76 -6.77 4.79
C PHE A 173 -16.79 -5.59 4.79
N ASP A 174 -16.59 -5.01 3.61
CA ASP A 174 -15.70 -3.85 3.41
C ASP A 174 -16.50 -2.54 3.44
N PHE A 175 -16.27 -1.75 4.46
CA PHE A 175 -16.76 -0.39 4.63
C PHE A 175 -15.84 0.57 3.87
N ARG A 176 -16.45 1.46 3.09
CA ARG A 176 -15.72 2.43 2.25
C ARG A 176 -15.65 3.79 2.92
N SER A 177 -14.70 4.63 2.52
CA SER A 177 -14.71 6.05 2.92
C SER A 177 -16.03 6.69 2.48
N ILE A 178 -16.63 7.48 3.38
CA ILE A 178 -17.92 8.13 3.11
C ILE A 178 -17.68 9.32 2.20
N GLN A 179 -18.50 9.45 1.15
CA GLN A 179 -18.41 10.56 0.22
C GLN A 179 -18.67 11.91 0.93
N PRO A 180 -17.92 12.99 0.61
CA PRO A 180 -18.06 14.28 1.27
C PRO A 180 -19.50 14.81 1.25
N GLN A 181 -20.21 14.67 0.12
CA GLN A 181 -21.61 15.10 0.00
C GLN A 181 -22.54 14.38 0.98
N ALA A 182 -22.32 13.08 1.22
CA ALA A 182 -23.10 12.30 2.16
C ALA A 182 -22.81 12.71 3.62
N ILE A 183 -21.55 13.04 3.94
CA ILE A 183 -21.18 13.61 5.24
C ILE A 183 -21.87 14.97 5.43
N VAL A 184 -21.83 15.87 4.46
CA VAL A 184 -22.48 17.19 4.55
C VAL A 184 -23.98 17.06 4.78
N SER A 185 -24.66 16.19 4.01
CA SER A 185 -26.09 15.92 4.19
C SER A 185 -26.40 15.48 5.62
N ARG A 186 -25.55 14.61 6.20
CA ARG A 186 -25.69 14.19 7.59
C ARG A 186 -25.41 15.31 8.59
N LEU A 187 -24.38 16.14 8.36
CA LEU A 187 -24.07 17.27 9.23
C LEU A 187 -25.20 18.29 9.25
N LYS A 188 -25.83 18.59 8.09
CA LYS A 188 -27.01 19.45 8.01
C LYS A 188 -28.14 18.95 8.91
N GLN A 189 -28.48 17.66 8.82
CA GLN A 189 -29.49 17.05 9.71
C GLN A 189 -29.16 17.17 11.20
N VAL A 190 -27.87 17.12 11.56
CA VAL A 190 -27.42 17.23 12.96
C VAL A 190 -27.54 18.67 13.45
N VAL A 191 -27.08 19.63 12.64
CA VAL A 191 -27.16 21.07 12.90
C VAL A 191 -28.61 21.52 13.02
N ASP A 192 -29.48 21.08 12.11
CA ASP A 192 -30.93 21.35 12.15
C ASP A 192 -31.57 20.81 13.43
N LYS A 193 -31.23 19.57 13.82
CA LYS A 193 -31.75 18.96 15.07
C LYS A 193 -31.27 19.66 16.33
N GLN A 194 -30.09 20.27 16.29
CA GLN A 194 -29.55 21.05 17.40
C GLN A 194 -29.99 22.52 17.37
N ASN A 195 -30.73 22.95 16.33
CA ASN A 195 -31.11 24.35 16.08
C ASN A 195 -29.90 25.31 16.02
N ILE A 196 -28.81 24.84 15.40
CA ILE A 196 -27.59 25.63 15.20
C ILE A 196 -27.59 26.16 13.76
N ARG A 197 -26.98 27.33 13.50
CA ARG A 197 -26.76 27.81 12.13
C ARG A 197 -25.35 27.48 11.69
N ALA A 198 -25.19 27.00 10.46
CA ALA A 198 -23.89 26.72 9.88
C ALA A 198 -23.89 27.06 8.39
N SER A 199 -22.83 27.72 7.95
CA SER A 199 -22.63 27.99 6.53
C SER A 199 -22.33 26.70 5.75
N ASP A 200 -22.86 26.59 4.53
CA ASP A 200 -22.65 25.41 3.68
C ASP A 200 -21.15 25.16 3.39
N GLN A 201 -20.37 26.23 3.25
CA GLN A 201 -18.92 26.16 3.07
C GLN A 201 -18.19 25.61 4.30
N ALA A 202 -18.63 25.96 5.51
CA ALA A 202 -18.08 25.41 6.75
C ALA A 202 -18.34 23.90 6.84
N LEU A 203 -19.57 23.46 6.58
CA LEU A 203 -19.92 22.04 6.60
C LEU A 203 -19.14 21.22 5.57
N PHE A 204 -18.92 21.77 4.38
CA PHE A 204 -18.12 21.13 3.35
C PHE A 204 -16.64 21.03 3.73
N THR A 205 -16.10 22.07 4.37
CA THR A 205 -14.73 22.07 4.90
C THR A 205 -14.57 21.03 6.01
N ILE A 206 -15.55 20.89 6.91
CA ILE A 206 -15.57 19.83 7.94
C ILE A 206 -15.59 18.44 7.27
N ALA A 207 -16.46 18.24 6.28
CA ALA A 207 -16.58 16.97 5.58
C ALA A 207 -15.28 16.56 4.87
N ARG A 208 -14.58 17.53 4.26
CA ARG A 208 -13.25 17.32 3.66
C ARG A 208 -12.20 17.00 4.71
N ALA A 209 -12.15 17.76 5.80
CA ALA A 209 -11.19 17.55 6.88
C ALA A 209 -11.38 16.19 7.61
N ALA A 210 -12.56 15.59 7.53
CA ALA A 210 -12.87 14.30 8.14
C ALA A 210 -12.41 13.08 7.32
N ASP A 211 -11.92 13.27 6.09
CA ASP A 211 -11.36 12.23 5.21
C ASP A 211 -12.21 10.94 5.11
N GLY A 212 -13.54 11.13 5.02
CA GLY A 212 -14.51 10.04 4.89
C GLY A 212 -14.92 9.35 6.20
N GLY A 213 -14.50 9.86 7.37
CA GLY A 213 -14.90 9.38 8.69
C GLY A 213 -16.05 10.21 9.31
N MET A 214 -17.24 9.64 9.48
CA MET A 214 -18.38 10.37 10.09
C MET A 214 -18.13 10.73 11.57
N ARG A 215 -17.39 9.88 12.29
CA ARG A 215 -17.02 10.16 13.70
C ARG A 215 -16.16 11.42 13.79
N ASP A 216 -15.20 11.56 12.89
CA ASP A 216 -14.28 12.69 12.88
C ASP A 216 -15.01 13.97 12.43
N ALA A 217 -15.89 13.86 11.42
CA ALA A 217 -16.76 14.96 11.00
C ALA A 217 -17.64 15.49 12.14
N LEU A 218 -18.29 14.60 12.90
CA LEU A 218 -19.10 15.01 14.06
C LEU A 218 -18.25 15.60 15.19
N SER A 219 -17.02 15.13 15.37
CA SER A 219 -16.11 15.66 16.39
C SER A 219 -15.61 17.06 16.03
N LEU A 220 -15.29 17.30 14.75
CA LEU A 220 -14.96 18.63 14.24
C LEU A 220 -16.14 19.59 14.32
N LEU A 221 -17.36 19.12 14.01
CA LEU A 221 -18.57 19.91 14.19
C LEU A 221 -18.80 20.30 15.67
N ASP A 222 -18.61 19.35 16.60
CA ASP A 222 -18.71 19.57 18.05
C ASP A 222 -17.74 20.66 18.52
N GLN A 223 -16.50 20.64 18.02
CA GLN A 223 -15.49 21.66 18.28
C GLN A 223 -15.89 23.02 17.68
N ALA A 224 -16.41 23.02 16.45
CA ALA A 224 -16.87 24.25 15.78
C ALA A 224 -18.03 24.92 16.52
N ILE A 225 -18.97 24.13 17.05
CA ILE A 225 -20.06 24.62 17.89
C ILE A 225 -19.53 25.20 19.20
N SER A 226 -18.48 24.60 19.78
CA SER A 226 -17.89 25.08 21.04
C SER A 226 -17.07 26.36 20.86
N PHE A 227 -16.60 26.64 19.64
CA PHE A 227 -15.77 27.80 19.30
C PHE A 227 -16.59 28.99 18.80
N SER A 228 -17.68 28.72 18.07
CA SER A 228 -18.57 29.75 17.52
C SER A 228 -19.65 30.17 18.52
N ASP A 229 -20.09 31.43 18.45
CA ASP A 229 -21.13 31.95 19.34
C ASP A 229 -22.55 31.58 18.85
N GLU A 230 -22.93 32.00 17.64
CA GLU A 230 -24.30 31.84 17.10
C GLU A 230 -24.37 31.08 15.76
N GLU A 231 -23.35 31.23 14.91
CA GLU A 231 -23.29 30.62 13.58
C GLU A 231 -21.89 30.08 13.29
N ILE A 232 -21.82 28.87 12.74
CA ILE A 232 -20.55 28.26 12.32
C ILE A 232 -20.14 28.79 10.95
N LEU A 233 -19.11 29.62 10.93
CA LEU A 233 -18.53 30.20 9.73
C LEU A 233 -17.33 29.39 9.24
N LEU A 234 -16.91 29.66 7.99
CA LEU A 234 -15.76 29.00 7.39
C LEU A 234 -14.46 29.26 8.18
N GLU A 235 -14.29 30.49 8.66
CA GLU A 235 -13.10 30.92 9.40
C GLU A 235 -12.93 30.18 10.73
N ASP A 236 -14.04 29.88 11.42
CA ASP A 236 -14.06 29.09 12.66
C ASP A 236 -13.52 27.69 12.41
N VAL A 237 -14.03 27.04 11.35
CA VAL A 237 -13.60 25.68 10.98
C VAL A 237 -12.12 25.67 10.59
N LEU A 238 -11.66 26.64 9.79
CA LEU A 238 -10.25 26.73 9.38
C LEU A 238 -9.31 26.98 10.57
N SER A 239 -9.77 27.73 11.57
CA SER A 239 -9.03 27.98 12.81
C SER A 239 -8.88 26.70 13.63
N ILE A 240 -9.96 25.92 13.75
CA ILE A 240 -9.97 24.65 14.51
C ILE A 240 -9.19 23.56 13.81
N THR A 241 -9.38 23.39 12.50
CA THR A 241 -8.66 22.36 11.74
C THR A 241 -7.19 22.74 11.53
N GLY A 242 -6.81 23.99 11.78
CA GLY A 242 -5.48 24.50 11.41
C GLY A 242 -5.24 24.45 9.90
N SER A 243 -6.30 24.33 9.09
CA SER A 243 -6.19 24.35 7.62
C SER A 243 -5.97 25.76 7.12
N VAL A 244 -5.29 25.88 5.98
CA VAL A 244 -5.03 27.17 5.34
C VAL A 244 -6.18 27.53 4.41
N SER A 245 -6.54 28.82 4.36
CA SER A 245 -7.57 29.29 3.44
C SER A 245 -7.08 29.18 2.00
N GLN A 246 -7.99 28.89 1.06
CA GLN A 246 -7.63 28.80 -0.36
C GLN A 246 -7.05 30.11 -0.89
N LEU A 247 -7.56 31.24 -0.42
CA LEU A 247 -7.04 32.55 -0.78
C LEU A 247 -5.58 32.74 -0.33
N ALA A 248 -5.20 32.25 0.86
CA ALA A 248 -3.81 32.30 1.30
C ALA A 248 -2.90 31.35 0.50
N LEU A 249 -3.39 30.14 0.15
CA LEU A 249 -2.68 29.23 -0.75
C LEU A 249 -2.48 29.84 -2.14
N ALA A 250 -3.54 30.45 -2.70
CA ALA A 250 -3.50 31.12 -3.99
C ALA A 250 -2.48 32.27 -4.00
N ARG A 251 -2.44 33.11 -2.95
CA ARG A 251 -1.40 34.14 -2.80
C ARG A 251 0.01 33.54 -2.78
N LEU A 252 0.22 32.49 -1.99
CA LEU A 252 1.53 31.84 -1.89
C LEU A 252 1.97 31.26 -3.23
N ILE A 253 1.08 30.57 -3.94
CA ILE A 253 1.32 29.99 -5.27
C ILE A 253 1.60 31.09 -6.30
N HIS A 254 0.86 32.20 -6.26
CA HIS A 254 1.10 33.35 -7.11
C HIS A 254 2.52 33.92 -6.89
N SER A 255 2.93 34.12 -5.64
CA SER A 255 4.30 34.59 -5.31
C SER A 255 5.37 33.63 -5.81
N ILE A 256 5.15 32.31 -5.69
CA ILE A 256 6.06 31.29 -6.24
C ILE A 256 6.17 31.41 -7.76
N TYR A 257 5.04 31.55 -8.46
CA TYR A 257 5.00 31.68 -9.92
C TYR A 257 5.70 32.95 -10.43
N GLU A 258 5.44 34.08 -9.78
CA GLU A 258 6.10 35.37 -10.07
C GLU A 258 7.58 35.40 -9.65
N LYS A 259 8.09 34.32 -9.05
CA LYS A 259 9.45 34.20 -8.49
C LYS A 259 9.74 35.25 -7.40
N ASP A 260 8.70 35.73 -6.73
CA ASP A 260 8.81 36.64 -5.58
C ASP A 260 9.08 35.85 -4.30
N VAL A 261 10.36 35.62 -4.04
CA VAL A 261 10.86 34.94 -2.82
C VAL A 261 10.41 35.69 -1.57
N SER A 262 10.42 37.03 -1.60
CA SER A 262 10.08 37.84 -0.42
C SER A 262 8.60 37.70 -0.10
N GLY A 263 7.74 37.83 -1.11
CA GLY A 263 6.30 37.64 -0.96
C GLY A 263 5.93 36.22 -0.53
N ALA A 264 6.62 35.20 -1.02
CA ALA A 264 6.40 33.81 -0.61
C ALA A 264 6.79 33.56 0.86
N LEU A 265 7.95 34.07 1.30
CA LEU A 265 8.40 33.92 2.69
C LEU A 265 7.55 34.72 3.67
N LEU A 266 7.13 35.95 3.32
CA LEU A 266 6.21 36.74 4.15
C LEU A 266 4.85 36.06 4.31
N SER A 267 4.32 35.49 3.22
CA SER A 267 3.06 34.73 3.26
C SER A 267 3.20 33.48 4.14
N LEU A 268 4.34 32.79 4.06
CA LEU A 268 4.62 31.66 4.94
C LEU A 268 4.71 32.11 6.41
N GLU A 269 5.40 33.21 6.71
CA GLU A 269 5.53 33.74 8.07
C GLU A 269 4.17 34.11 8.66
N GLU A 270 3.29 34.75 7.88
CA GLU A 270 1.91 35.06 8.30
C GLU A 270 1.16 33.77 8.69
N LEU A 271 1.25 32.71 7.88
CA LEU A 271 0.62 31.42 8.17
C LEU A 271 1.21 30.74 9.42
N MET A 272 2.52 30.83 9.62
CA MET A 272 3.16 30.28 10.82
C MET A 272 2.75 31.04 12.09
N ASN A 273 2.62 32.37 12.01
CA ASN A 273 2.17 33.19 13.13
C ASN A 273 0.70 32.93 13.49
N GLN A 274 -0.11 32.49 12.53
CA GLN A 274 -1.48 32.00 12.75
C GLN A 274 -1.52 30.56 13.33
N GLY A 275 -0.37 29.93 13.59
CA GLY A 275 -0.27 28.60 14.17
C GLY A 275 -0.59 27.45 13.20
N LYS A 276 -0.51 27.69 11.89
CA LYS A 276 -0.76 26.65 10.88
C LYS A 276 0.38 25.63 10.84
N ASP A 277 0.06 24.35 10.68
CA ASP A 277 1.05 23.28 10.65
C ASP A 277 1.81 23.23 9.30
N PRO A 278 3.17 23.22 9.30
CA PRO A 278 3.96 23.17 8.07
C PRO A 278 3.72 21.92 7.21
N ASN A 279 3.54 20.74 7.82
CA ASN A 279 3.35 19.50 7.07
C ASN A 279 2.01 19.53 6.33
N ARG A 280 0.98 20.03 7.00
CA ARG A 280 -0.36 20.23 6.42
C ARG A 280 -0.32 21.27 5.31
N LEU A 281 0.40 22.38 5.48
CA LEU A 281 0.56 23.39 4.43
C LEU A 281 1.22 22.82 3.16
N VAL A 282 2.28 22.02 3.31
CA VAL A 282 2.91 21.35 2.15
C VAL A 282 1.95 20.39 1.47
N GLU A 283 1.21 19.61 2.26
CA GLU A 283 0.17 18.72 1.73
C GLU A 283 -0.89 19.51 0.95
N ASP A 284 -1.43 20.58 1.53
CA ASP A 284 -2.42 21.46 0.90
C ASP A 284 -1.90 22.06 -0.42
N LEU A 285 -0.63 22.49 -0.48
CA LEU A 285 0.01 22.97 -1.70
C LEU A 285 0.10 21.88 -2.78
N ILE A 286 0.51 20.66 -2.42
CA ILE A 286 0.58 19.53 -3.36
C ILE A 286 -0.81 19.23 -3.94
N PHE A 287 -1.85 19.19 -3.10
CA PHE A 287 -3.22 18.98 -3.56
C PHE A 287 -3.73 20.12 -4.44
N TYR A 288 -3.41 21.37 -4.11
CA TYR A 288 -3.80 22.52 -4.94
C TYR A 288 -3.18 22.44 -6.34
N TYR A 289 -1.88 22.15 -6.43
CA TYR A 289 -1.21 21.94 -7.72
C TYR A 289 -1.75 20.74 -8.49
N ARG A 290 -2.06 19.63 -7.80
CA ARG A 290 -2.68 18.44 -8.40
C ARG A 290 -4.06 18.78 -8.99
N ASP A 291 -4.91 19.48 -8.24
CA ASP A 291 -6.24 19.86 -8.69
C ASP A 291 -6.15 20.81 -9.89
N MET A 292 -5.17 21.72 -9.90
CA MET A 292 -4.87 22.59 -11.05
C MET A 292 -4.42 21.79 -12.28
N LEU A 293 -3.59 20.76 -12.11
CA LEU A 293 -3.18 19.86 -13.18
C LEU A 293 -4.37 19.12 -13.77
N LEU A 294 -5.25 18.58 -12.93
CA LEU A 294 -6.45 17.86 -13.35
C LEU A 294 -7.41 18.78 -14.10
N TYR A 295 -7.64 19.99 -13.59
CA TYR A 295 -8.46 21.01 -14.25
C TYR A 295 -7.95 21.35 -15.66
N LYS A 296 -6.63 21.49 -15.84
CA LYS A 296 -6.01 21.76 -17.15
C LYS A 296 -6.05 20.59 -18.12
N THR A 297 -5.89 19.36 -17.64
CA THR A 297 -5.71 18.17 -18.48
C THR A 297 -7.01 17.44 -18.79
N ALA A 298 -7.99 17.52 -17.89
CA ALA A 298 -9.26 16.84 -18.02
C ALA A 298 -10.41 17.71 -17.44
N PRO A 299 -10.78 18.81 -18.13
CA PRO A 299 -11.81 19.74 -17.64
C PRO A 299 -13.21 19.09 -17.49
N HIS A 300 -13.45 17.94 -18.12
CA HIS A 300 -14.70 17.18 -17.97
C HIS A 300 -14.76 16.31 -16.69
N LEU A 301 -13.70 16.29 -15.87
CA LEU A 301 -13.62 15.55 -14.61
C LEU A 301 -13.79 16.47 -13.39
N GLU A 302 -14.73 17.42 -13.44
CA GLU A 302 -15.04 18.30 -12.29
C GLU A 302 -15.35 17.49 -11.01
N GLU A 303 -15.95 16.30 -11.15
CA GLU A 303 -16.24 15.37 -10.04
C GLU A 303 -14.98 14.81 -9.36
N VAL A 304 -13.80 14.86 -10.00
CA VAL A 304 -12.53 14.36 -9.45
C VAL A 304 -11.80 15.44 -8.65
N ILE A 305 -12.18 16.72 -8.81
CA ILE A 305 -11.63 17.85 -8.05
C ILE A 305 -12.29 17.86 -6.66
N GLU A 306 -11.79 16.99 -5.78
CA GLU A 306 -12.42 16.74 -4.49
C GLU A 306 -12.02 17.75 -3.40
N ARG A 307 -10.90 18.48 -3.53
CA ARG A 307 -10.29 19.27 -2.43
C ARG A 307 -10.25 20.80 -2.61
N VAL A 308 -10.18 21.33 -3.84
CA VAL A 308 -10.24 22.78 -4.08
C VAL A 308 -11.68 23.24 -4.41
N VAL A 309 -12.04 24.48 -4.09
CA VAL A 309 -13.26 25.13 -4.60
C VAL A 309 -12.79 25.90 -5.83
N ILE A 310 -13.42 25.66 -6.97
CA ILE A 310 -13.03 26.31 -8.24
C ILE A 310 -13.54 27.77 -8.21
N ASP A 311 -12.80 28.64 -7.54
CA ASP A 311 -13.03 30.08 -7.50
C ASP A 311 -12.34 30.81 -8.68
N GLU A 312 -12.57 32.12 -8.81
CA GLU A 312 -11.98 32.91 -9.90
C GLU A 312 -10.45 32.98 -9.80
N ASP A 313 -9.90 33.01 -8.58
CA ASP A 313 -8.46 33.02 -8.35
C ASP A 313 -7.80 31.70 -8.78
N PHE A 314 -8.42 30.56 -8.48
CA PHE A 314 -7.98 29.25 -8.95
C PHE A 314 -7.97 29.17 -10.47
N LYS A 315 -9.05 29.63 -11.13
CA LYS A 315 -9.13 29.66 -12.60
C LYS A 315 -8.04 30.53 -13.19
N ARG A 316 -7.81 31.72 -12.63
CA ARG A 316 -6.76 32.64 -13.05
C ARG A 316 -5.37 32.02 -12.94
N LEU A 317 -5.04 31.41 -11.78
CA LEU A 317 -3.76 30.72 -11.60
C LEU A 317 -3.62 29.51 -12.52
N ALA A 318 -4.71 28.77 -12.73
CA ALA A 318 -4.77 27.68 -13.67
C ALA A 318 -4.65 28.14 -15.13
N GLU A 319 -4.83 29.41 -15.47
CA GLU A 319 -4.53 29.91 -16.81
C GLU A 319 -3.06 30.34 -16.92
N LEU A 320 -2.52 30.99 -15.88
CA LEU A 320 -1.17 31.55 -15.85
C LEU A 320 -0.05 30.49 -15.76
N ILE A 321 -0.20 29.48 -14.91
CA ILE A 321 0.88 28.56 -14.56
C ILE A 321 0.99 27.43 -15.60
N PRO A 322 2.13 27.21 -16.29
CA PRO A 322 2.26 26.13 -17.27
C PRO A 322 2.28 24.75 -16.60
N VAL A 323 1.82 23.72 -17.31
CA VAL A 323 1.75 22.33 -16.82
C VAL A 323 3.12 21.82 -16.33
N SER A 324 4.21 22.20 -17.00
CA SER A 324 5.58 21.83 -16.59
C SER A 324 5.94 22.35 -15.20
N ALA A 325 5.60 23.62 -14.91
CA ALA A 325 5.85 24.22 -13.60
C ALA A 325 5.03 23.54 -12.50
N ILE A 326 3.83 23.06 -12.81
CA ILE A 326 3.00 22.31 -11.86
C ILE A 326 3.68 20.97 -11.49
N TYR A 327 4.20 20.22 -12.48
CA TYR A 327 4.94 18.98 -12.20
C TYR A 327 6.19 19.24 -11.36
N GLU A 328 6.97 20.26 -11.71
CA GLU A 328 8.17 20.66 -10.96
C GLU A 328 7.83 21.04 -9.50
N ALA A 329 6.74 21.79 -9.31
CA ALA A 329 6.26 22.16 -7.99
C ALA A 329 5.87 20.95 -7.14
N ILE A 330 5.08 20.03 -7.71
CA ILE A 330 4.65 18.81 -7.03
C ILE A 330 5.87 17.94 -6.65
N GLU A 331 6.86 17.80 -7.53
CA GLU A 331 8.06 17.01 -7.25
C GLU A 331 8.89 17.61 -6.10
N ALA A 332 9.16 18.91 -6.16
CA ALA A 332 9.93 19.60 -5.12
C ALA A 332 9.22 19.59 -3.76
N LEU A 333 7.90 19.81 -3.74
CA LEU A 333 7.10 19.75 -2.52
C LEU A 333 7.03 18.35 -1.94
N ASN A 334 6.86 17.30 -2.77
CA ASN A 334 6.87 15.91 -2.30
C ASN A 334 8.22 15.53 -1.69
N LYS A 335 9.33 15.96 -2.31
CA LYS A 335 10.66 15.73 -1.76
C LYS A 335 10.81 16.40 -0.40
N SER A 336 10.42 17.68 -0.28
CA SER A 336 10.45 18.40 0.99
C SER A 336 9.55 17.73 2.03
N GLN A 337 8.34 17.29 1.66
CA GLN A 337 7.42 16.58 2.56
C GLN A 337 8.04 15.30 3.13
N GLN A 338 8.80 14.55 2.33
CA GLN A 338 9.49 13.34 2.81
C GLN A 338 10.61 13.69 3.79
N GLU A 339 11.39 14.73 3.52
CA GLU A 339 12.46 15.20 4.42
C GLU A 339 11.88 15.75 5.73
N MET A 340 10.74 16.45 5.66
CA MET A 340 10.01 16.99 6.82
C MET A 340 9.56 15.92 7.82
N LYS A 341 9.27 14.69 7.36
CA LYS A 341 8.86 13.58 8.24
C LYS A 341 9.93 13.14 9.24
N TRP A 342 11.20 13.42 8.98
CA TRP A 342 12.33 12.93 9.78
C TRP A 342 13.07 14.03 10.55
N THR A 343 12.56 15.27 10.53
CA THR A 343 13.18 16.43 11.20
C THR A 343 12.32 16.97 12.34
N ASN A 344 12.98 17.65 13.29
CA ASN A 344 12.33 18.41 14.35
C ASN A 344 11.99 19.85 13.94
N HIS A 345 12.45 20.29 12.76
CA HIS A 345 12.25 21.65 12.25
C HIS A 345 11.66 21.65 10.83
N PRO A 346 10.41 21.17 10.65
CA PRO A 346 9.77 21.08 9.33
C PRO A 346 9.62 22.43 8.62
N ARG A 347 9.49 23.52 9.38
CA ARG A 347 9.41 24.90 8.85
C ARG A 347 10.61 25.26 7.95
N ILE A 348 11.83 24.89 8.34
CA ILE A 348 13.05 25.25 7.58
C ILE A 348 13.04 24.56 6.21
N PHE A 349 12.63 23.29 6.15
CA PHE A 349 12.54 22.55 4.89
C PHE A 349 11.47 23.13 3.96
N LEU A 350 10.39 23.65 4.52
CA LEU A 350 9.37 24.36 3.75
C LEU A 350 9.90 25.69 3.21
N GLU A 351 10.58 26.50 4.04
CA GLU A 351 11.22 27.76 3.60
C GLU A 351 12.21 27.50 2.45
N VAL A 352 13.08 26.50 2.60
CA VAL A 352 14.05 26.11 1.57
C VAL A 352 13.36 25.63 0.30
N ALA A 353 12.26 24.87 0.42
CA ALA A 353 11.48 24.42 -0.73
C ALA A 353 10.85 25.60 -1.49
N LEU A 354 10.26 26.57 -0.79
CA LEU A 354 9.69 27.77 -1.41
C LEU A 354 10.76 28.61 -2.11
N VAL A 355 11.91 28.82 -1.47
CA VAL A 355 13.04 29.55 -2.07
C VAL A 355 13.51 28.84 -3.34
N LYS A 356 13.64 27.51 -3.29
CA LYS A 356 14.04 26.68 -4.44
C LYS A 356 13.04 26.80 -5.59
N LEU A 357 11.74 26.74 -5.31
CA LEU A 357 10.68 26.87 -6.31
C LEU A 357 10.71 28.24 -7.00
N CYS A 358 11.02 29.32 -6.27
CA CYS A 358 11.15 30.66 -6.84
C CYS A 358 12.43 30.81 -7.70
N HIS A 359 13.50 30.07 -7.39
CA HIS A 359 14.82 30.18 -8.05
C HIS A 359 15.04 29.21 -9.20
N GLN A 360 14.20 28.20 -9.40
CA GLN A 360 14.38 27.25 -10.49
C GLN A 360 14.17 27.95 -11.85
N GLU A 361 15.28 28.34 -12.48
CA GLU A 361 15.35 28.51 -13.91
C GLU A 361 15.21 27.14 -14.57
N HIS A 362 14.49 27.08 -15.71
CA HIS A 362 14.23 25.89 -16.50
C HIS A 362 15.49 25.03 -16.74
N ALA A 363 15.76 24.09 -15.84
CA ALA A 363 16.85 23.12 -15.96
C ALA A 363 16.52 21.98 -16.96
N HIS A 364 15.40 22.07 -17.67
CA HIS A 364 14.98 21.06 -18.64
C HIS A 364 15.70 21.14 -20.01
N LEU A 365 16.42 22.23 -20.30
CA LEU A 365 17.18 22.38 -21.55
C LEU A 365 18.65 21.93 -21.43
N SER A 366 19.22 21.85 -20.22
CA SER A 366 20.65 21.50 -20.04
C SER A 366 20.92 20.01 -20.08
N HIS A 367 19.97 19.16 -19.68
CA HIS A 367 20.14 17.69 -19.75
C HIS A 367 20.01 17.13 -21.17
N GLN A 368 19.24 17.76 -22.07
CA GLN A 368 19.18 17.33 -23.48
C GLN A 368 20.46 17.67 -24.24
N SER A 369 21.13 18.79 -23.94
CA SER A 369 22.38 19.16 -24.62
C SER A 369 23.56 18.21 -24.32
N VAL A 370 23.61 17.63 -23.11
CA VAL A 370 24.72 16.74 -22.71
C VAL A 370 24.55 15.33 -23.29
N GLU A 371 23.32 14.84 -23.46
CA GLU A 371 23.06 13.54 -24.11
C GLU A 371 23.10 13.63 -25.65
N LEU A 372 22.78 14.79 -26.25
CA LEU A 372 22.82 14.96 -27.71
C LEU A 372 24.23 15.12 -28.28
N GLN A 373 25.21 15.62 -27.51
CA GLN A 373 26.60 15.73 -27.96
C GLN A 373 27.22 14.40 -28.43
N PRO A 374 27.16 13.30 -27.65
CA PRO A 374 27.72 12.03 -28.10
C PRO A 374 26.94 11.42 -29.28
N LEU A 375 25.65 11.75 -29.43
CA LEU A 375 24.82 11.35 -30.57
C LEU A 375 25.17 12.13 -31.85
N VAL A 376 25.41 13.44 -31.74
CA VAL A 376 25.85 14.29 -32.85
C VAL A 376 27.27 13.89 -33.31
N GLU A 377 28.17 13.57 -32.39
CA GLU A 377 29.48 13.00 -32.74
C GLU A 377 29.37 11.63 -33.42
N LYS A 378 28.43 10.78 -32.99
CA LYS A 378 28.16 9.49 -33.64
C LYS A 378 27.61 9.67 -35.05
N ILE A 379 26.70 10.61 -35.25
CA ILE A 379 26.13 10.93 -36.57
C ILE A 379 27.24 11.46 -37.48
N ALA A 380 28.08 12.38 -37.02
CA ALA A 380 29.20 12.89 -37.80
C ALA A 380 30.22 11.79 -38.19
N LYS A 381 30.52 10.85 -37.27
CA LYS A 381 31.36 9.69 -37.58
C LYS A 381 30.70 8.75 -38.60
N LEU A 382 29.41 8.48 -38.46
CA LEU A 382 28.66 7.65 -39.41
C LEU A 382 28.56 8.31 -40.80
N GLU A 383 28.40 9.63 -40.88
CA GLU A 383 28.40 10.37 -42.14
C GLU A 383 29.78 10.32 -42.82
N ALA A 384 30.87 10.44 -42.05
CA ALA A 384 32.22 10.28 -42.57
C ALA A 384 32.49 8.84 -43.06
N GLU A 385 31.96 7.84 -42.37
CA GLU A 385 32.09 6.44 -42.73
C GLU A 385 31.25 6.06 -43.95
N ILE A 386 30.04 6.63 -44.08
CA ILE A 386 29.20 6.52 -45.28
C ILE A 386 29.86 7.20 -46.48
N ASN A 387 30.48 8.36 -46.32
CA ASN A 387 31.20 9.01 -47.42
C ASN A 387 32.45 8.21 -47.85
N ARG A 388 33.19 7.62 -46.90
CA ARG A 388 34.27 6.66 -47.20
C ARG A 388 33.79 5.42 -47.93
N LEU A 389 32.63 4.89 -47.57
CA LEU A 389 32.00 3.75 -48.25
C LEU A 389 31.46 4.12 -49.64
N LYS A 390 31.07 5.38 -49.86
CA LYS A 390 30.68 5.88 -51.19
C LYS A 390 31.89 6.12 -52.11
N GLU A 391 33.02 6.56 -51.58
CA GLU A 391 34.25 6.76 -52.35
C GLU A 391 34.94 5.44 -52.71
N ASN A 392 34.91 4.45 -51.82
CA ASN A 392 35.39 3.10 -52.08
C ASN A 392 34.23 2.22 -52.56
N GLY A 393 33.93 2.33 -53.86
CA GLY A 393 32.85 1.60 -54.54
C GLY A 393 32.77 0.14 -54.13
N THR A 394 31.75 -0.19 -53.33
CA THR A 394 31.48 -1.55 -52.91
C THR A 394 30.40 -2.14 -53.83
N LEU A 395 30.79 -3.14 -54.62
CA LEU A 395 29.90 -4.00 -55.39
C LEU A 395 28.94 -4.73 -54.43
N ILE A 396 27.71 -4.23 -54.32
CA ILE A 396 26.64 -4.93 -53.60
C ILE A 396 25.93 -5.85 -54.60
N LYS A 397 26.17 -7.16 -54.46
CA LYS A 397 25.27 -8.19 -54.99
C LYS A 397 23.93 -8.04 -54.27
N ALA A 398 22.88 -7.77 -55.03
CA ALA A 398 21.52 -7.75 -54.55
C ALA A 398 21.12 -9.14 -54.04
N GLN A 399 20.82 -9.24 -52.74
CA GLN A 399 19.93 -10.26 -52.20
C GLN A 399 18.65 -9.54 -51.79
N GLU A 400 17.58 -9.85 -52.50
CA GLU A 400 16.22 -9.43 -52.18
C GLU A 400 15.82 -10.00 -50.82
N ALA A 401 15.60 -9.10 -49.84
CA ALA A 401 14.87 -9.43 -48.63
C ALA A 401 13.50 -8.73 -48.70
N THR A 402 12.47 -9.55 -48.80
CA THR A 402 11.05 -9.20 -48.82
C THR A 402 10.65 -8.46 -47.55
N SER A 403 10.14 -7.25 -47.70
CA SER A 403 9.57 -6.44 -46.63
C SER A 403 8.14 -6.88 -46.31
N GLN A 404 7.90 -7.41 -45.12
CA GLN A 404 6.56 -7.45 -44.51
C GLN A 404 6.39 -6.30 -43.51
N PRO A 405 5.20 -5.67 -43.43
CA PRO A 405 4.97 -4.53 -42.55
C PRO A 405 4.90 -4.95 -41.07
N LYS A 406 5.69 -4.29 -40.22
CA LYS A 406 5.62 -4.44 -38.76
C LYS A 406 4.27 -3.95 -38.25
N ARG A 407 3.45 -4.89 -37.78
CA ARG A 407 2.27 -4.65 -36.93
C ARG A 407 2.70 -3.95 -35.64
N VAL A 408 1.98 -2.88 -35.30
CA VAL A 408 2.00 -2.24 -33.98
C VAL A 408 1.60 -3.28 -32.93
N GLN A 409 2.49 -3.61 -31.99
CA GLN A 409 2.20 -4.52 -30.89
C GLN A 409 1.51 -3.77 -29.75
N LYS A 410 0.31 -4.26 -29.41
CA LYS A 410 -0.42 -3.92 -28.18
C LYS A 410 0.38 -4.39 -26.96
N VAL A 411 0.45 -3.55 -25.94
CA VAL A 411 1.04 -3.85 -24.63
C VAL A 411 0.24 -4.98 -23.98
N THR A 412 0.84 -6.17 -23.90
CA THR A 412 0.40 -7.28 -23.05
C THR A 412 1.25 -7.35 -21.79
N ARG A 413 0.62 -7.58 -20.62
CA ARG A 413 1.26 -7.75 -19.32
C ARG A 413 2.49 -8.68 -19.41
N SER A 414 3.67 -8.15 -19.08
CA SER A 414 4.96 -8.86 -19.14
C SER A 414 5.19 -9.62 -17.83
N GLY A 415 5.19 -10.96 -17.90
CA GLY A 415 5.89 -11.82 -16.95
C GLY A 415 7.40 -11.84 -17.23
N TYR A 416 8.20 -12.14 -16.22
CA TYR A 416 9.63 -12.43 -16.32
C TYR A 416 9.83 -13.77 -17.05
N LYS A 417 10.84 -13.84 -17.91
CA LYS A 417 11.22 -15.09 -18.58
C LYS A 417 12.51 -15.60 -17.97
N THR A 418 12.43 -16.70 -17.22
CA THR A 418 13.60 -17.34 -16.61
C THR A 418 14.55 -17.88 -17.69
N PRO A 419 15.86 -17.57 -17.62
CA PRO A 419 16.84 -18.02 -18.61
C PRO A 419 17.28 -19.48 -18.34
N VAL A 420 16.39 -20.44 -18.59
CA VAL A 420 16.60 -21.88 -18.31
C VAL A 420 17.89 -22.42 -18.96
N GLY A 421 18.19 -22.05 -20.21
CA GLY A 421 19.42 -22.50 -20.90
C GLY A 421 20.71 -22.13 -20.16
N ARG A 422 20.79 -20.90 -19.63
CA ARG A 422 21.96 -20.44 -18.86
C ARG A 422 22.05 -21.12 -17.50
N ILE A 423 20.91 -21.38 -16.86
CA ILE A 423 20.85 -22.15 -15.61
C ILE A 423 21.41 -23.56 -15.81
N TYR A 424 21.07 -24.23 -16.92
CA TYR A 424 21.60 -25.55 -17.27
C TYR A 424 23.12 -25.54 -17.51
N GLU A 425 23.66 -24.49 -18.16
CA GLU A 425 25.11 -24.32 -18.32
C GLU A 425 25.83 -24.21 -16.97
N ILE A 426 25.29 -23.41 -16.05
CA ILE A 426 25.86 -23.24 -14.70
C ILE A 426 25.79 -24.57 -13.93
N LEU A 427 24.66 -25.28 -13.99
CA LEU A 427 24.46 -26.56 -13.31
C LEU A 427 25.41 -27.67 -13.81
N LYS A 428 25.86 -27.63 -15.07
CA LYS A 428 26.85 -28.58 -15.60
C LYS A 428 28.24 -28.40 -14.96
N GLN A 429 28.60 -27.17 -14.63
CA GLN A 429 29.91 -26.80 -14.07
C GLN A 429 29.84 -26.45 -12.58
N ALA A 430 28.68 -26.65 -11.94
CA ALA A 430 28.46 -26.25 -10.56
C ALA A 430 29.25 -27.14 -9.59
N THR A 431 29.98 -26.53 -8.66
CA THR A 431 30.74 -27.24 -7.64
C THR A 431 30.26 -26.88 -6.24
N HIS A 432 30.36 -27.83 -5.30
CA HIS A 432 30.04 -27.56 -3.90
C HIS A 432 30.99 -26.53 -3.27
N GLN A 433 32.24 -26.50 -3.72
CA GLN A 433 33.25 -25.54 -3.23
C GLN A 433 32.89 -24.10 -3.60
N ASP A 434 32.49 -23.84 -4.86
CA ASP A 434 32.10 -22.49 -5.29
C ASP A 434 30.79 -22.03 -4.63
N LEU A 435 29.82 -22.95 -4.42
CA LEU A 435 28.58 -22.62 -3.72
C LEU A 435 28.84 -22.27 -2.25
N SER A 436 29.70 -23.02 -1.59
CA SER A 436 30.10 -22.77 -0.20
C SER A 436 30.79 -21.40 -0.06
N LEU A 437 31.63 -21.01 -1.03
CA LEU A 437 32.32 -19.73 -1.06
C LEU A 437 31.35 -18.54 -1.17
N VAL A 438 30.32 -18.65 -2.03
CA VAL A 438 29.30 -17.60 -2.17
C VAL A 438 28.41 -17.53 -0.93
N LYS A 439 28.00 -18.68 -0.37
CA LYS A 439 27.15 -18.74 0.83
C LYS A 439 27.85 -18.19 2.07
N SER A 440 29.15 -18.43 2.25
CA SER A 440 29.88 -17.97 3.44
C SER A 440 29.99 -16.44 3.52
N HIS A 441 30.04 -15.76 2.38
CA HIS A 441 30.15 -14.30 2.30
C HIS A 441 28.79 -13.60 2.08
N TRP A 442 27.69 -14.34 2.01
CA TRP A 442 26.37 -13.80 1.66
C TRP A 442 25.83 -12.82 2.72
N ALA A 443 25.94 -13.18 4.00
CA ALA A 443 25.48 -12.33 5.10
C ALA A 443 26.30 -11.03 5.20
N GLU A 444 27.61 -11.12 5.00
CA GLU A 444 28.51 -9.97 4.98
C GLU A 444 28.21 -9.03 3.80
N MET A 445 27.94 -9.59 2.62
CA MET A 445 27.56 -8.82 1.43
C MET A 445 26.26 -8.02 1.64
N LEU A 446 25.24 -8.61 2.27
CA LEU A 446 24.00 -7.90 2.60
C LEU A 446 24.22 -6.75 3.60
N GLU A 447 25.14 -6.90 4.55
CA GLU A 447 25.49 -5.85 5.51
C GLU A 447 26.31 -4.72 4.85
N ILE A 448 27.21 -5.03 3.91
CA ILE A 448 27.94 -4.02 3.13
C ILE A 448 26.97 -3.18 2.28
N LEU A 449 25.96 -3.80 1.67
CA LEU A 449 24.92 -3.08 0.92
C LEU A 449 24.16 -2.08 1.82
N LYS A 450 23.81 -2.47 3.05
CA LYS A 450 23.18 -1.55 4.01
C LYS A 450 24.09 -0.39 4.38
N LYS A 451 25.38 -0.64 4.59
CA LYS A 451 26.39 0.39 4.93
C LYS A 451 26.68 1.38 3.80
N GLN A 452 26.55 0.95 2.54
CA GLN A 452 26.75 1.82 1.36
C GLN A 452 25.51 2.66 0.98
N ASN A 453 24.56 2.89 1.90
CA ASN A 453 23.27 3.56 1.63
C ASN A 453 22.42 2.88 0.53
N LYS A 454 22.67 1.59 0.23
CA LYS A 454 21.93 0.79 -0.75
C LYS A 454 20.89 -0.12 -0.07
N VAL A 455 20.12 0.45 0.84
CA VAL A 455 19.14 -0.27 1.69
C VAL A 455 18.04 -0.93 0.85
N SER A 456 17.68 -0.33 -0.28
CA SER A 456 16.71 -0.89 -1.24
C SER A 456 17.21 -2.18 -1.92
N HIS A 457 18.50 -2.25 -2.25
CA HIS A 457 19.12 -3.47 -2.80
C HIS A 457 19.19 -4.57 -1.73
N ALA A 458 19.59 -4.23 -0.51
CA ALA A 458 19.61 -5.18 0.60
C ALA A 458 18.21 -5.74 0.92
N ALA A 459 17.17 -4.89 0.89
CA ALA A 459 15.79 -5.31 1.11
C ALA A 459 15.28 -6.26 -0.01
N LEU A 460 15.63 -5.99 -1.28
CA LEU A 460 15.29 -6.85 -2.41
C LEU A 460 15.92 -8.26 -2.28
N LEU A 461 17.15 -8.31 -1.76
CA LEU A 461 17.94 -9.55 -1.63
C LEU A 461 17.70 -10.29 -0.29
N GLN A 462 16.96 -9.69 0.65
CA GLN A 462 16.73 -10.26 1.99
C GLN A 462 16.01 -11.62 1.95
N GLU A 463 15.12 -11.82 0.97
CA GLU A 463 14.42 -13.10 0.74
C GLU A 463 15.01 -13.87 -0.47
N SER A 464 16.32 -13.73 -0.71
CA SER A 464 17.03 -14.44 -1.79
C SER A 464 18.13 -15.36 -1.26
N GLU A 465 18.34 -16.49 -1.96
CA GLU A 465 19.31 -17.52 -1.54
C GLU A 465 20.14 -18.02 -2.74
N PRO A 466 21.48 -18.03 -2.65
CA PRO A 466 22.34 -18.70 -3.63
C PRO A 466 22.11 -20.22 -3.58
N VAL A 467 21.71 -20.82 -4.70
CA VAL A 467 21.33 -22.25 -4.75
C VAL A 467 22.28 -23.12 -5.54
N ALA A 468 23.07 -22.54 -6.45
CA ALA A 468 24.13 -23.23 -7.19
C ALA A 468 25.18 -22.21 -7.63
N ALA A 469 26.44 -22.63 -7.73
CA ALA A 469 27.52 -21.80 -8.24
C ALA A 469 28.53 -22.64 -9.03
N SER A 470 29.05 -22.04 -10.09
CA SER A 470 30.14 -22.49 -10.96
C SER A 470 31.31 -21.51 -10.82
N PRO A 471 32.50 -21.78 -11.39
CA PRO A 471 33.67 -20.91 -11.23
C PRO A 471 33.45 -19.44 -11.62
N ASN A 472 32.53 -19.16 -12.56
CA ASN A 472 32.32 -17.84 -13.15
C ASN A 472 30.88 -17.31 -12.98
N ALA A 473 29.96 -18.06 -12.37
CA ALA A 473 28.56 -17.67 -12.28
C ALA A 473 27.82 -18.40 -11.15
N PHE A 474 26.77 -17.77 -10.60
CA PHE A 474 25.93 -18.36 -9.57
C PHE A 474 24.45 -18.09 -9.82
N ILE A 475 23.62 -19.00 -9.31
CA ILE A 475 22.17 -18.95 -9.42
C ILE A 475 21.61 -18.46 -8.09
N LEU A 476 20.84 -17.38 -8.17
CA LEU A 476 20.18 -16.74 -7.05
C LEU A 476 18.68 -16.97 -7.13
N LYS A 477 18.14 -17.65 -6.11
CA LYS A 477 16.73 -17.98 -6.02
C LYS A 477 15.97 -16.87 -5.29
N PHE A 478 14.83 -16.44 -5.84
CA PHE A 478 13.95 -15.45 -5.21
C PHE A 478 12.56 -16.02 -4.97
N LYS A 479 11.92 -15.59 -3.89
CA LYS A 479 10.54 -15.97 -3.54
C LYS A 479 9.49 -15.47 -4.52
N TYR A 480 9.70 -14.32 -5.15
CA TYR A 480 8.74 -13.68 -6.08
C TYR A 480 9.38 -13.35 -7.43
N GLU A 481 8.63 -13.61 -8.50
CA GLU A 481 9.04 -13.36 -9.91
C GLU A 481 9.41 -11.88 -10.18
N ILE A 482 8.70 -10.95 -9.54
CA ILE A 482 8.97 -9.52 -9.69
C ILE A 482 10.36 -9.12 -9.17
N HIS A 483 10.86 -9.81 -8.13
CA HIS A 483 12.22 -9.57 -7.62
C HIS A 483 13.26 -10.12 -8.58
N CYS A 484 13.00 -11.27 -9.23
CA CYS A 484 13.87 -11.77 -10.31
C CYS A 484 13.99 -10.76 -11.44
N LYS A 485 12.86 -10.19 -11.88
CA LYS A 485 12.84 -9.18 -12.94
C LYS A 485 13.65 -7.95 -12.56
N MET A 486 13.43 -7.40 -11.37
CA MET A 486 14.14 -6.22 -10.89
C MET A 486 15.66 -6.47 -10.73
N ALA A 487 16.06 -7.65 -10.28
CA ALA A 487 17.46 -8.02 -10.14
C ALA A 487 18.13 -8.31 -11.50
N ALA A 488 17.42 -8.92 -12.44
CA ALA A 488 17.95 -9.33 -13.75
C ALA A 488 17.99 -8.19 -14.78
N GLU A 489 16.99 -7.31 -14.82
CA GLU A 489 16.94 -6.17 -15.75
C GLU A 489 17.95 -5.07 -15.39
N ASN A 490 18.52 -5.13 -14.17
CA ASN A 490 19.55 -4.22 -13.68
C ASN A 490 19.20 -2.72 -13.74
N ASN A 491 17.90 -2.37 -13.85
CA ASN A 491 17.42 -0.98 -13.93
C ASN A 491 17.87 -0.11 -12.73
N ASN A 492 18.17 -0.74 -11.59
CA ASN A 492 18.64 -0.06 -10.37
C ASN A 492 20.08 -0.45 -9.99
N HIS A 493 20.90 -0.96 -10.92
CA HIS A 493 22.28 -1.44 -10.68
C HIS A 493 22.41 -2.53 -9.60
N VAL A 494 21.36 -3.32 -9.35
CA VAL A 494 21.36 -4.39 -8.33
C VAL A 494 22.40 -5.45 -8.67
N LYS A 495 22.43 -5.90 -9.93
CA LYS A 495 23.34 -6.95 -10.40
C LYS A 495 24.79 -6.48 -10.33
N ASP A 496 25.09 -5.30 -10.88
CA ASP A 496 26.45 -4.75 -10.89
C ASP A 496 27.02 -4.57 -9.48
N ASN A 497 26.20 -4.06 -8.56
CA ASN A 497 26.63 -3.84 -7.18
C ASN A 497 26.90 -5.16 -6.45
N LEU A 498 26.07 -6.17 -6.67
CA LEU A 498 26.25 -7.47 -6.07
C LEU A 498 27.52 -8.14 -6.60
N GLU A 499 27.70 -8.15 -7.92
CA GLU A 499 28.88 -8.75 -8.56
C GLU A 499 30.18 -8.04 -8.15
N ALA A 500 30.17 -6.71 -7.99
CA ALA A 500 31.32 -5.94 -7.52
C ALA A 500 31.67 -6.24 -6.06
N ILE A 501 30.68 -6.24 -5.15
CA ILE A 501 30.95 -6.55 -3.73
C ILE A 501 31.40 -8.00 -3.56
N LEU A 502 30.81 -8.93 -4.31
CA LEU A 502 31.19 -10.33 -4.27
C LEU A 502 32.61 -10.54 -4.84
N PHE A 503 33.00 -9.76 -5.86
CA PHE A 503 34.37 -9.73 -6.35
C PHE A 503 35.36 -9.23 -5.29
N ASP A 504 35.03 -8.15 -4.58
CA ASP A 504 35.88 -7.62 -3.51
C ASP A 504 36.07 -8.64 -2.36
N LEU A 505 35.03 -9.42 -2.04
CA LEU A 505 35.08 -10.41 -0.97
C LEU A 505 35.74 -11.74 -1.37
N THR A 506 35.58 -12.19 -2.62
CA THR A 506 36.01 -13.53 -3.06
C THR A 506 37.21 -13.50 -4.01
N ASN A 507 37.58 -12.33 -4.53
CA ASN A 507 38.56 -12.11 -5.60
C ASN A 507 38.29 -12.93 -6.88
N LYS A 508 37.03 -13.37 -7.06
CA LYS A 508 36.53 -14.11 -8.23
C LYS A 508 35.37 -13.35 -8.85
N ARG A 509 35.30 -13.33 -10.18
CA ARG A 509 34.19 -12.71 -10.91
C ARG A 509 33.07 -13.72 -11.10
N PHE A 510 31.92 -13.41 -10.52
CA PHE A 510 30.72 -14.22 -10.64
C PHE A 510 29.65 -13.44 -11.39
N GLU A 511 29.06 -14.06 -12.42
CA GLU A 511 27.84 -13.56 -13.04
C GLU A 511 26.60 -14.08 -12.28
N MET A 512 25.68 -13.18 -11.93
CA MET A 512 24.42 -13.54 -11.28
C MET A 512 23.34 -13.92 -12.30
N VAL A 513 22.66 -15.05 -12.04
CA VAL A 513 21.43 -15.47 -12.74
C VAL A 513 20.28 -15.63 -11.75
N ALA A 514 19.17 -14.92 -11.98
CA ALA A 514 18.00 -14.95 -11.09
C ALA A 514 16.95 -15.99 -11.54
N VAL A 515 16.42 -16.75 -10.58
CA VAL A 515 15.37 -17.76 -10.79
C VAL A 515 14.26 -17.65 -9.73
N PRO A 516 12.96 -17.74 -10.11
CA PRO A 516 11.87 -17.83 -9.15
C PRO A 516 11.85 -19.18 -8.42
N ASP A 517 11.47 -19.20 -7.14
CA ASP A 517 11.37 -20.42 -6.30
C ASP A 517 10.42 -21.47 -6.91
N GLU A 518 9.29 -21.04 -7.47
CA GLU A 518 8.29 -21.91 -8.14
C GLU A 518 8.84 -22.65 -9.37
N GLU A 519 9.83 -22.06 -10.06
CA GLU A 519 10.43 -22.63 -11.26
C GLU A 519 11.70 -23.42 -10.95
N TRP A 520 12.45 -23.03 -9.91
CA TRP A 520 13.71 -23.67 -9.54
C TRP A 520 13.55 -25.17 -9.25
N GLY A 521 12.48 -25.56 -8.53
CA GLY A 521 12.21 -26.96 -8.23
C GLY A 521 12.08 -27.82 -9.49
N LYS A 522 11.28 -27.36 -10.46
CA LYS A 522 11.04 -28.05 -11.74
C LYS A 522 12.30 -28.16 -12.58
N ILE A 523 13.02 -27.05 -12.73
CA ILE A 523 14.27 -26.96 -13.52
C ILE A 523 15.33 -27.93 -12.96
N ARG A 524 15.46 -28.01 -11.63
CA ARG A 524 16.42 -28.89 -10.98
C ARG A 524 16.05 -30.37 -11.14
N GLU A 525 14.78 -30.72 -10.96
CA GLU A 525 14.29 -32.10 -11.13
C GLU A 525 14.48 -32.58 -12.58
N GLU A 526 14.19 -31.72 -13.56
CA GLU A 526 14.33 -32.02 -14.98
C GLU A 526 15.80 -32.22 -15.38
N PHE A 527 16.72 -31.40 -14.86
CA PHE A 527 18.16 -31.57 -15.04
C PHE A 527 18.69 -32.89 -14.43
N ILE A 528 18.23 -33.27 -13.23
CA ILE A 528 18.64 -34.53 -12.59
C ILE A 528 18.12 -35.74 -13.39
N ARG A 529 16.90 -35.66 -13.93
CA ARG A 529 16.32 -36.72 -14.76
C ARG A 529 17.12 -36.90 -16.06
N GLU A 530 17.53 -35.83 -16.72
CA GLU A 530 18.37 -35.90 -17.93
C GLU A 530 19.78 -36.43 -17.65
N LYS A 531 20.38 -36.07 -16.51
CA LYS A 531 21.69 -36.62 -16.09
C LYS A 531 21.61 -38.11 -15.73
N GLY A 532 20.50 -38.55 -15.14
CA GLY A 532 20.24 -39.97 -14.82
C GLY A 532 20.15 -40.86 -16.06
N VAL A 533 19.45 -40.39 -17.11
CA VAL A 533 19.34 -41.11 -18.39
C VAL A 533 20.67 -41.19 -19.14
N HIS A 534 21.57 -40.22 -18.94
CA HIS A 534 22.93 -40.27 -19.49
C HIS A 534 23.86 -41.20 -18.71
N ARG A 535 23.70 -41.31 -17.38
CA ARG A 535 24.53 -42.18 -16.52
C ARG A 535 24.22 -43.66 -16.73
N GLU A 536 22.97 -44.03 -16.97
CA GLU A 536 22.57 -45.42 -17.30
C GLU A 536 23.17 -45.92 -18.64
N LYS A 537 23.56 -45.02 -19.54
CA LYS A 537 24.27 -45.38 -20.78
C LYS A 537 25.79 -45.57 -20.60
N GLU A 538 26.39 -44.96 -19.57
CA GLU A 538 27.83 -45.08 -19.28
C GLU A 538 28.14 -46.23 -18.30
N GLU A 539 27.26 -46.51 -17.33
CA GLU A 539 27.43 -47.63 -16.37
C GLU A 539 27.25 -49.02 -17.01
N ALA A 540 26.68 -49.11 -18.21
CA ALA A 540 26.58 -50.38 -18.95
C ALA A 540 27.92 -50.91 -19.52
N GLN A 541 29.03 -50.19 -19.30
CA GLN A 541 30.38 -50.59 -19.75
C GLN A 541 31.34 -51.00 -18.62
N GLU A 542 30.99 -50.90 -17.34
CA GLU A 542 31.84 -51.41 -16.25
C GLU A 542 31.54 -52.89 -15.94
N ASP A 543 32.60 -53.70 -15.80
CA ASP A 543 32.51 -55.13 -15.50
C ASP A 543 31.71 -55.36 -14.18
N PRO A 544 30.65 -56.19 -14.18
CA PRO A 544 29.75 -56.37 -13.04
C PRO A 544 30.46 -56.66 -11.71
N LEU A 545 31.59 -57.36 -11.75
CA LEU A 545 32.38 -57.70 -10.56
C LEU A 545 33.04 -56.47 -9.91
N ILE A 546 33.47 -55.50 -10.72
CA ILE A 546 34.12 -54.28 -10.24
C ILE A 546 33.08 -53.34 -9.62
N ALA A 547 31.90 -53.24 -10.25
CA ALA A 547 30.78 -52.46 -9.73
C ALA A 547 30.29 -53.01 -8.38
N GLU A 548 30.23 -54.32 -8.21
CA GLU A 548 29.80 -54.95 -6.95
C GLU A 548 30.87 -54.83 -5.85
N ALA A 549 32.15 -54.93 -6.19
CA ALA A 549 33.25 -54.70 -5.25
C ALA A 549 33.29 -53.24 -4.74
N LYS A 550 33.16 -52.25 -5.64
CA LYS A 550 33.07 -50.83 -5.29
C LYS A 550 31.86 -50.53 -4.40
N LYS A 551 30.73 -51.21 -4.61
CA LYS A 551 29.51 -51.06 -3.82
C LYS A 551 29.65 -51.60 -2.39
N LEU A 552 30.36 -52.72 -2.21
CA LEU A 552 30.53 -53.36 -0.90
C LEU A 552 31.61 -52.69 -0.05
N PHE A 553 32.71 -52.25 -0.67
CA PHE A 553 33.90 -51.77 0.05
C PHE A 553 34.16 -50.27 -0.11
N GLY A 554 33.44 -49.59 -1.01
CA GLY A 554 33.63 -48.17 -1.33
C GLY A 554 34.76 -47.94 -2.33
N GLU A 555 34.58 -46.99 -3.25
CA GLU A 555 35.50 -46.74 -4.38
C GLU A 555 36.95 -46.44 -3.97
N ASN A 556 37.15 -45.88 -2.77
CA ASN A 556 38.48 -45.47 -2.29
C ASN A 556 39.32 -46.62 -1.69
N LEU A 557 38.74 -47.82 -1.53
CA LEU A 557 39.38 -48.96 -0.88
C LEU A 557 39.56 -50.17 -1.81
N VAL A 558 39.17 -50.04 -3.09
CA VAL A 558 39.28 -51.11 -4.09
C VAL A 558 40.39 -50.76 -5.07
N GLU A 559 41.47 -51.53 -5.06
CA GLU A 559 42.56 -51.43 -6.02
C GLU A 559 42.44 -52.57 -7.03
N ILE A 560 42.32 -52.24 -8.32
CA ILE A 560 42.17 -53.20 -9.41
C ILE A 560 43.57 -53.45 -9.99
N VAL A 561 44.06 -54.68 -9.90
CA VAL A 561 45.35 -55.10 -10.47
C VAL A 561 45.03 -55.97 -11.69
N GLU A 562 45.58 -55.62 -12.85
CA GLU A 562 45.42 -56.37 -14.11
C GLU A 562 46.09 -57.75 -14.10
#